data_AF-A0A183Q3H3-F1
#
_entry.id   AF-A0A183Q3H3-F1
#
_cell.length_a   1.000
_cell.length_b   1.000
_cell.length_c   1.000
_cell.angle_alpha   90.00
_cell.angle_beta   90.00
_cell.angle_gamma   90.00
#
_symmetry.space_group_name_H-M   'P 1'
#
loop_
_entity.id
_entity.type
_entity.pdbx_description
1 polymer ?
#
loop_
_entity_poly.entity_id
_entity_poly.type
_entity_poly.pdbx_seq_one_letter_code
_entity_poly.pdbx_strand_id
1 'polypeptide(L)'
;MKRAKQERELTDEERNIVISVRHCARELDDILQGARRKAQSNPKVFAETGISVMFRGVDSYAEMYEKLGVRSRDGLERLFSKFSDCEEIQDTQDAIEETEGNWRNFLVNLDKEVAHDEHENSRVNSVSKPENLSDVECDYLFLPSLPLIDWQTSREVNLQDYVQKYMCLVVICQPAYWPDTAVRWRYSEVSKAQVNFPLQN
;
A
#
# COMPACT_ATOMS: atom_id res chain seq x y z
N MET A 1 15.59 38.81 -24.12
CA MET A 1 14.52 39.24 -23.18
C MET A 1 13.70 38.01 -22.83
N LYS A 2 13.87 37.45 -21.64
CA LYS A 2 13.03 36.34 -21.15
C LYS A 2 11.70 36.96 -20.72
N ARG A 3 10.60 36.66 -21.42
CA ARG A 3 9.24 37.02 -20.99
C ARG A 3 9.04 36.39 -19.62
N ALA A 4 8.79 37.21 -18.60
CA ALA A 4 8.24 36.74 -17.34
C ALA A 4 6.91 36.05 -17.67
N LYS A 5 6.85 34.74 -17.45
CA LYS A 5 5.62 33.96 -17.56
C LYS A 5 4.70 34.53 -16.48
N GLN A 6 3.56 35.11 -16.88
CA GLN A 6 2.56 35.60 -15.93
C GLN A 6 2.21 34.44 -15.00
N GLU A 7 2.39 34.63 -13.69
CA GLU A 7 1.87 33.73 -12.67
C GLU A 7 0.35 33.67 -12.86
N ARG A 8 -0.10 32.61 -13.54
CA ARG A 8 -1.51 32.28 -13.69
C ARG A 8 -1.98 31.79 -12.32
N GLU A 9 -3.04 32.37 -11.80
CA GLU A 9 -3.68 31.81 -10.62
C GLU A 9 -4.28 30.44 -10.96
N LEU A 10 -4.00 29.46 -10.10
CA LEU A 10 -4.59 28.12 -10.19
C LEU A 10 -6.11 28.22 -10.06
N THR A 11 -6.83 27.50 -10.91
CA THR A 11 -8.25 27.25 -10.72
C THR A 11 -8.47 26.43 -9.44
N ASP A 12 -9.70 26.42 -8.91
CA ASP A 12 -10.01 25.64 -7.71
C ASP A 12 -9.82 24.13 -7.94
N GLU A 13 -10.06 23.63 -9.16
CA GLU A 13 -9.78 22.24 -9.54
C GLU A 13 -8.27 21.95 -9.50
N GLU A 14 -7.45 22.81 -10.13
CA GLU A 14 -5.99 22.67 -10.13
C GLU A 14 -5.41 22.77 -8.72
N ARG A 15 -5.90 23.72 -7.91
CA ARG A 15 -5.50 23.87 -6.51
C ARG A 15 -5.84 22.63 -5.69
N ASN A 16 -7.01 22.03 -5.89
CA ASN A 16 -7.41 20.80 -5.19
C ASN A 16 -6.48 19.62 -5.55
N ILE A 17 -6.09 19.50 -6.83
CA ILE A 17 -5.11 18.51 -7.29
C ILE A 17 -3.78 18.71 -6.58
N VAL A 18 -3.22 19.92 -6.67
CA VAL A 18 -1.92 20.25 -6.06
C VAL A 18 -1.91 19.94 -4.57
N ILE A 19 -2.95 20.36 -3.83
CA ILE A 19 -3.04 20.14 -2.38
C ILE A 19 -3.14 18.64 -2.06
N SER A 20 -4.04 17.92 -2.72
CA SER A 20 -4.31 16.50 -2.41
C SER A 20 -3.12 15.62 -2.73
N VAL A 21 -2.46 15.83 -3.88
CA VAL A 21 -1.30 15.04 -4.30
C VAL A 21 -0.07 15.36 -3.45
N ARG A 22 0.22 16.65 -3.16
CA ARG A 22 1.33 17.01 -2.26
C ARG A 22 1.13 16.49 -0.85
N HIS A 23 -0.10 16.53 -0.35
CA HIS A 23 -0.41 15.96 0.97
C HIS A 23 -0.10 14.46 0.99
N CYS A 24 -0.56 13.71 -0.01
CA CYS A 24 -0.27 12.28 -0.13
C CYS A 24 1.25 12.01 -0.22
N ALA A 25 1.97 12.71 -1.10
CA ALA A 25 3.42 12.54 -1.24
C ALA A 25 4.18 12.80 0.07
N ARG A 26 3.80 13.86 0.82
CA ARG A 26 4.42 14.17 2.12
C ARG A 26 4.16 13.09 3.17
N GLU A 27 2.92 12.63 3.31
CA GLU A 27 2.59 11.56 4.25
C GLU A 27 3.37 10.27 3.92
N LEU A 28 3.49 9.94 2.64
CA LEU A 28 4.29 8.80 2.19
C LEU A 28 5.78 8.99 2.53
N ASP A 29 6.37 10.16 2.28
CA ASP A 29 7.76 10.41 2.66
C ASP A 29 7.94 10.32 4.18
N ASP A 30 7.06 10.91 4.98
CA ASP A 30 7.15 10.85 6.45
C ASP A 30 7.09 9.41 6.98
N ILE A 31 6.21 8.58 6.42
CA ILE A 31 6.14 7.15 6.72
C ILE A 31 7.44 6.46 6.32
N LEU A 32 7.97 6.75 5.12
CA LEU A 32 9.21 6.17 4.61
C LEU A 32 10.42 6.55 5.46
N GLN A 33 10.55 7.81 5.89
CA GLN A 33 11.60 8.24 6.80
C GLN A 33 11.47 7.58 8.18
N GLY A 34 10.24 7.39 8.67
CA GLY A 34 9.94 6.58 9.85
C GLY A 34 10.42 5.14 9.70
N ALA A 35 10.11 4.50 8.57
CA ALA A 35 10.52 3.13 8.25
C ALA A 35 12.05 3.00 8.16
N ARG A 36 12.72 3.90 7.43
CA ARG A 36 14.18 3.94 7.28
C ARG A 36 14.90 4.00 8.63
N ARG A 37 14.46 4.87 9.54
CA ARG A 37 15.04 4.98 10.89
C ARG A 37 14.92 3.67 11.69
N LYS A 38 13.80 2.96 11.55
CA LYS A 38 13.61 1.67 12.22
C LYS A 38 14.43 0.57 11.58
N ALA A 39 14.44 0.49 10.25
CA ALA A 39 15.22 -0.49 9.50
C ALA A 39 16.74 -0.35 9.73
N GLN A 40 17.26 0.88 9.83
CA GLN A 40 18.67 1.14 10.13
C GLN A 40 19.15 0.51 11.45
N SER A 41 18.25 0.34 12.42
CA SER A 41 18.60 -0.28 13.70
C SER A 41 18.73 -1.81 13.62
N ASN A 42 17.79 -2.44 12.91
CA ASN A 42 17.78 -3.88 12.64
C ASN A 42 16.83 -4.16 11.46
N PRO A 43 17.35 -4.37 10.24
CA PRO A 43 16.54 -4.58 9.04
C PRO A 43 15.64 -5.80 9.15
N LYS A 44 16.13 -6.89 9.77
CA LYS A 44 15.39 -8.14 9.96
C LYS A 44 14.20 -7.99 10.88
N VAL A 45 14.40 -7.41 12.08
CA VAL A 45 13.30 -7.15 13.02
C VAL A 45 12.28 -6.18 12.41
N PHE A 46 12.75 -5.19 11.64
CA PHE A 46 11.85 -4.31 10.91
C PHE A 46 11.01 -5.07 9.87
N ALA A 47 11.62 -5.93 9.04
CA ALA A 47 10.90 -6.73 8.06
C ALA A 47 9.85 -7.66 8.70
N GLU A 48 10.20 -8.30 9.82
CA GLU A 48 9.33 -9.27 10.49
C GLU A 48 8.15 -8.60 11.25
N THR A 49 8.38 -7.47 11.91
CA THR A 49 7.41 -6.89 12.85
C THR A 49 7.11 -5.42 12.62
N GLY A 50 8.05 -4.66 12.07
CA GLY A 50 7.97 -3.21 11.91
C GLY A 50 7.38 -2.73 10.58
N ILE A 51 7.36 -3.59 9.56
CA ILE A 51 6.98 -3.24 8.19
C ILE A 51 5.52 -2.79 8.07
N SER A 52 4.67 -3.23 8.99
CA SER A 52 3.25 -2.84 9.08
C SER A 52 3.03 -1.33 9.18
N VAL A 53 3.99 -0.56 9.68
CA VAL A 53 3.92 0.90 9.73
C VAL A 53 3.79 1.51 8.33
N MET A 54 4.36 0.87 7.32
CA MET A 54 4.28 1.31 5.93
C MET A 54 2.86 1.18 5.35
N PHE A 55 2.01 0.34 5.94
CA PHE A 55 0.64 0.12 5.45
C PHE A 55 -0.24 1.36 5.60
N ARG A 56 0.15 2.32 6.44
CA ARG A 56 -0.50 3.65 6.55
C ARG A 56 -0.55 4.39 5.22
N GLY A 57 0.39 4.13 4.30
CA GLY A 57 0.39 4.76 2.99
C GLY A 57 -0.88 4.44 2.17
N VAL A 58 -1.54 3.31 2.46
CA VAL A 58 -2.82 2.94 1.84
C VAL A 58 -3.89 3.99 2.14
N ASP A 59 -3.96 4.47 3.37
CA ASP A 59 -4.95 5.46 3.78
C ASP A 59 -4.68 6.82 3.09
N SER A 60 -3.40 7.21 2.94
CA SER A 60 -3.02 8.44 2.22
C SER A 60 -3.44 8.41 0.74
N TYR A 61 -3.25 7.28 0.04
CA TYR A 61 -3.73 7.12 -1.34
C TYR A 61 -5.25 7.09 -1.42
N ALA A 62 -5.92 6.39 -0.50
CA ALA A 62 -7.37 6.31 -0.48
C ALA A 62 -8.00 7.70 -0.31
N GLU A 63 -7.50 8.49 0.64
CA GLU A 63 -7.96 9.87 0.87
C GLU A 63 -7.71 10.76 -0.35
N MET A 64 -6.53 10.65 -0.99
CA MET A 64 -6.23 11.39 -2.21
C MET A 64 -7.18 11.02 -3.35
N TYR A 65 -7.41 9.73 -3.58
CA TYR A 65 -8.32 9.26 -4.62
C TYR A 65 -9.76 9.71 -4.39
N GLU A 66 -10.22 9.69 -3.14
CA GLU A 66 -11.53 10.21 -2.75
C GLU A 66 -11.65 11.71 -3.03
N LYS A 67 -10.69 12.54 -2.57
CA LYS A 67 -10.69 14.00 -2.78
C LYS A 67 -10.63 14.42 -4.25
N LEU A 68 -9.98 13.61 -5.08
CA LEU A 68 -9.85 13.85 -6.52
C LEU A 68 -10.96 13.19 -7.35
N GLY A 69 -11.84 12.39 -6.73
CA GLY A 69 -12.89 11.65 -7.42
C GLY A 69 -12.34 10.60 -8.41
N VAL A 70 -11.11 10.14 -8.23
CA VAL A 70 -10.47 9.13 -9.09
C VAL A 70 -10.56 7.75 -8.44
N ARG A 71 -10.63 6.72 -9.28
CA ARG A 71 -10.80 5.31 -8.83
C ARG A 71 -9.65 4.40 -9.26
N SER A 72 -8.69 4.93 -10.04
CA SER A 72 -7.58 4.16 -10.57
C SER A 72 -6.38 5.05 -10.89
N ARG A 73 -5.20 4.43 -11.00
CA ARG A 73 -3.96 5.07 -11.43
C ARG A 73 -4.13 5.69 -12.82
N ASP A 74 -4.72 4.98 -13.77
CA ASP A 74 -5.03 5.53 -15.10
C ASP A 74 -5.99 6.74 -15.02
N GLY A 75 -6.84 6.80 -14.00
CA GLY A 75 -7.69 7.96 -13.73
C GLY A 75 -6.87 9.17 -13.27
N LEU A 76 -5.94 8.94 -12.35
CA LEU A 76 -5.00 9.96 -11.88
C LEU A 76 -4.07 10.44 -13.01
N GLU A 77 -3.52 9.54 -13.83
CA GLU A 77 -2.65 9.89 -14.96
C GLU A 77 -3.39 10.68 -16.05
N ARG A 78 -4.66 10.34 -16.30
CA ARG A 78 -5.54 11.14 -17.16
C ARG A 78 -5.79 12.53 -16.57
N LEU A 79 -5.93 12.64 -15.25
CA LEU A 79 -6.09 13.91 -14.57
C LEU A 79 -4.83 14.77 -14.70
N PHE A 80 -3.63 14.21 -14.52
CA PHE A 80 -2.37 14.91 -14.75
C PHE A 80 -2.21 15.34 -16.22
N SER A 81 -2.53 14.44 -17.15
CA SER A 81 -2.47 14.73 -18.58
C SER A 81 -3.42 15.86 -18.99
N LYS A 82 -4.59 15.97 -18.33
CA LYS A 82 -5.57 17.06 -18.56
C LYS A 82 -4.96 18.43 -18.23
N PHE A 83 -4.05 18.51 -17.27
CA PHE A 83 -3.44 19.75 -16.78
C PHE A 83 -1.93 19.81 -17.03
N SER A 84 -1.46 19.20 -18.12
CA SER A 84 -0.03 19.12 -18.44
C SER A 84 0.64 20.47 -18.71
N ASP A 85 -0.14 21.54 -18.89
CA ASP A 85 0.34 22.91 -19.05
C ASP A 85 0.54 23.66 -17.71
N CYS A 86 0.08 23.09 -16.60
CA CYS A 86 0.23 23.62 -15.24
C CYS A 86 1.50 23.07 -14.58
N GLU A 87 2.47 23.97 -14.38
CA GLU A 87 3.78 23.67 -13.81
C GLU A 87 3.66 23.16 -12.37
N GLU A 88 2.76 23.75 -11.56
CA GLU A 88 2.55 23.28 -10.19
C GLU A 88 2.01 21.85 -10.13
N ILE A 89 1.15 21.45 -11.08
CA ILE A 89 0.64 20.07 -11.15
C ILE A 89 1.75 19.12 -11.57
N GLN A 90 2.59 19.50 -12.55
CA GLN A 90 3.76 18.70 -12.95
C GLN A 90 4.71 18.49 -11.76
N ASP A 91 5.01 19.55 -11.00
CA ASP A 91 5.83 19.44 -9.79
C ASP A 91 5.21 18.47 -8.76
N THR A 92 3.87 18.47 -8.62
CA THR A 92 3.21 17.54 -7.69
C THR A 92 3.24 16.09 -8.19
N GLN A 93 3.14 15.89 -9.50
CA GLN A 93 3.26 14.57 -10.12
C GLN A 93 4.69 14.04 -9.91
N ASP A 94 5.70 14.84 -10.21
CA ASP A 94 7.10 14.47 -10.02
C ASP A 94 7.39 14.13 -8.55
N ALA A 95 6.84 14.91 -7.60
CA ALA A 95 7.02 14.65 -6.17
C ALA A 95 6.42 13.31 -5.72
N ILE A 96 5.22 12.95 -6.18
CA ILE A 96 4.62 11.66 -5.81
C ILE A 96 5.33 10.49 -6.51
N GLU A 97 5.74 10.64 -7.77
CA GLU A 97 6.51 9.62 -8.50
C GLU A 97 7.90 9.39 -7.91
N GLU A 98 8.59 10.44 -7.48
CA GLU A 98 9.87 10.34 -6.77
C GLU A 98 9.69 9.60 -5.44
N THR A 99 8.64 9.93 -4.70
CA THR A 99 8.33 9.28 -3.41
C THR A 99 8.03 7.79 -3.61
N GLU A 100 7.26 7.44 -4.64
CA GLU A 100 6.99 6.05 -5.04
C GLU A 100 8.29 5.30 -5.42
N GLY A 101 9.17 5.95 -6.17
CA GLY A 101 10.49 5.41 -6.52
C GLY A 101 11.36 5.16 -5.30
N ASN A 102 11.42 6.12 -4.37
CA ASN A 102 12.14 6.01 -3.10
C ASN A 102 11.60 4.88 -2.21
N TRP A 103 10.29 4.72 -2.20
CA TRP A 103 9.61 3.65 -1.49
C TRP A 103 9.97 2.28 -2.06
N ARG A 104 9.92 2.12 -3.38
CA ARG A 104 10.33 0.89 -4.08
C ARG A 104 11.79 0.54 -3.80
N ASN A 105 12.68 1.53 -3.89
CA ASN A 105 14.10 1.33 -3.64
C ASN A 105 14.38 0.89 -2.20
N PHE A 106 13.66 1.46 -1.23
CA PHE A 106 13.78 1.04 0.16
C PHE A 106 13.44 -0.43 0.35
N LEU A 107 12.33 -0.90 -0.21
CA LEU A 107 11.89 -2.29 -0.09
C LEU A 107 12.86 -3.26 -0.76
N VAL A 108 13.33 -2.92 -1.96
CA VAL A 108 14.34 -3.74 -2.67
C VAL A 108 15.64 -3.85 -1.86
N ASN A 109 16.04 -2.79 -1.17
CA ASN A 109 17.23 -2.83 -0.33
C ASN A 109 16.99 -3.62 0.96
N LEU A 110 15.81 -3.47 1.58
CA LEU A 110 15.41 -4.24 2.75
C LEU A 110 15.45 -5.75 2.45
N ASP A 111 14.88 -6.18 1.33
CA ASP A 111 14.91 -7.59 0.92
C ASP A 111 16.34 -8.12 0.74
N LYS A 112 17.23 -7.31 0.15
CA LYS A 112 18.66 -7.68 -0.02
C LYS A 112 19.38 -7.81 1.33
N GLU A 113 19.13 -6.89 2.25
CA GLU A 113 19.74 -6.90 3.58
C GLU A 113 19.28 -8.11 4.40
N VAL A 114 17.97 -8.44 4.35
CA VAL A 114 17.42 -9.62 5.03
C VAL A 114 17.95 -10.92 4.41
N ALA A 115 17.98 -11.03 3.08
CA ALA A 115 18.47 -12.24 2.40
C ALA A 115 19.98 -12.47 2.61
N HIS A 116 20.78 -11.41 2.73
CA HIS A 116 22.21 -11.54 3.03
C HIS A 116 22.46 -12.09 4.45
N ASP A 117 21.62 -11.71 5.41
CA ASP A 117 21.72 -12.16 6.80
C ASP A 117 21.30 -13.65 6.96
N GLU A 118 20.38 -14.13 6.11
CA GLU A 118 20.00 -15.54 6.06
C GLU A 118 21.09 -16.46 5.51
N HIS A 119 21.91 -15.97 4.57
CA HIS A 119 23.05 -16.72 4.03
C HIS A 119 24.21 -16.87 5.01
N GLU A 120 24.34 -16.00 6.02
CA GLU A 120 25.32 -16.17 7.11
C GLU A 120 24.81 -17.06 8.25
N ASN A 121 23.49 -17.18 8.42
CA ASN A 121 22.83 -17.89 9.54
C ASN A 121 22.06 -19.16 9.16
N SER A 122 22.32 -19.78 8.00
CA SER A 122 21.58 -20.97 7.53
C SER A 122 21.88 -22.24 8.35
N ARG A 123 21.36 -22.31 9.57
CA ARG A 123 20.95 -23.53 10.30
C ARG A 123 19.61 -23.26 10.99
N VAL A 124 18.57 -22.95 10.20
CA VAL A 124 17.21 -22.96 10.72
C VAL A 124 16.53 -24.24 10.23
N ASN A 125 16.17 -25.07 11.20
CA ASN A 125 15.52 -26.35 11.02
C ASN A 125 14.22 -26.16 10.22
N SER A 126 14.16 -26.79 9.05
CA SER A 126 12.95 -26.97 8.27
C SER A 126 11.89 -27.64 9.14
N VAL A 127 10.76 -26.96 9.33
CA VAL A 127 9.57 -27.55 9.94
C VAL A 127 9.15 -28.72 9.07
N SER A 128 9.02 -29.90 9.68
CA SER A 128 8.70 -31.15 9.03
C SER A 128 7.40 -31.04 8.23
N LYS A 129 7.51 -31.30 6.91
CA LYS A 129 6.35 -31.47 6.02
C LYS A 129 5.44 -32.58 6.59
N PRO A 130 4.12 -32.36 6.70
CA PRO A 130 3.19 -33.44 7.00
C PRO A 130 3.22 -34.47 5.86
N GLU A 131 3.36 -35.75 6.21
CA GLU A 131 3.73 -36.87 5.32
C GLU A 131 2.74 -37.17 4.16
N ASN A 132 1.64 -36.44 4.01
CA ASN A 132 0.54 -36.78 3.10
C ASN A 132 0.30 -35.81 1.93
N LEU A 133 1.20 -34.86 1.65
CA LEU A 133 1.03 -33.89 0.54
C LEU A 133 2.36 -33.65 -0.20
N SER A 134 2.94 -34.72 -0.77
CA SER A 134 4.27 -34.67 -1.41
C SER A 134 4.32 -33.94 -2.75
N ASP A 135 3.19 -33.74 -3.43
CA ASP A 135 3.18 -33.43 -4.87
C ASP A 135 2.69 -32.02 -5.24
N VAL A 136 2.59 -31.11 -4.27
CA VAL A 136 2.33 -29.69 -4.56
C VAL A 136 3.36 -28.82 -3.83
N GLU A 137 4.25 -28.17 -4.59
CA GLU A 137 5.10 -27.07 -4.11
C GLU A 137 4.26 -25.81 -3.85
N CYS A 138 3.31 -25.89 -2.92
CA CYS A 138 2.67 -24.74 -2.32
C CYS A 138 2.49 -25.06 -0.84
N ASP A 139 3.16 -24.31 0.02
CA ASP A 139 2.86 -24.33 1.45
C ASP A 139 1.43 -23.82 1.63
N TYR A 140 0.50 -24.76 1.87
CA TYR A 140 -0.87 -24.42 2.19
C TYR A 140 -0.89 -23.72 3.56
N LEU A 141 -1.07 -22.40 3.56
CA LEU A 141 -1.37 -21.65 4.77
C LEU A 141 -2.75 -22.08 5.28
N PHE A 142 -2.78 -22.76 6.43
CA PHE A 142 -4.03 -23.01 7.15
C PHE A 142 -4.49 -21.71 7.82
N LEU A 143 -5.12 -20.85 7.02
CA LEU A 143 -5.54 -19.49 7.40
C LEU A 143 -6.52 -19.39 8.61
N PRO A 144 -7.40 -20.38 8.93
CA PRO A 144 -8.37 -20.23 10.02
C PRO A 144 -7.77 -19.98 11.40
N SER A 145 -6.60 -20.57 11.69
CA SER A 145 -5.93 -20.50 12.99
C SER A 145 -4.68 -19.62 12.99
N LEU A 146 -4.36 -18.96 11.88
CA LEU A 146 -3.20 -18.09 11.80
C LEU A 146 -3.49 -16.82 12.61
N PRO A 147 -2.65 -16.45 13.59
CA PRO A 147 -2.76 -15.16 14.26
C PRO A 147 -2.45 -14.05 13.24
N LEU A 148 -3.40 -13.15 13.09
CA LEU A 148 -3.35 -11.94 12.29
C LEU A 148 -3.45 -10.74 13.23
N ILE A 149 -2.94 -9.59 12.81
CA ILE A 149 -3.18 -8.33 13.53
C ILE A 149 -4.28 -7.57 12.79
N ASP A 150 -5.40 -7.32 13.48
CA ASP A 150 -6.44 -6.42 12.98
C ASP A 150 -5.90 -5.00 12.99
N TRP A 151 -5.76 -4.42 11.80
CA TRP A 151 -5.30 -3.05 11.63
C TRP A 151 -6.17 -2.02 12.37
N GLN A 152 -7.50 -2.20 12.40
CA GLN A 152 -8.42 -1.22 12.98
C GLN A 152 -8.37 -1.21 14.50
N THR A 153 -8.17 -2.39 15.10
CA THR A 153 -8.22 -2.54 16.57
C THR A 153 -6.83 -2.73 17.19
N SER A 154 -5.80 -2.96 16.36
CA SER A 154 -4.43 -3.33 16.77
C SER A 154 -4.38 -4.56 17.69
N ARG A 155 -5.37 -5.45 17.57
CA ARG A 155 -5.45 -6.69 18.34
C ARG A 155 -5.04 -7.87 17.49
N GLU A 156 -4.47 -8.88 18.14
CA GLU A 156 -4.32 -10.20 17.54
C GLU A 156 -5.71 -10.85 17.40
N VAL A 157 -5.98 -11.36 16.21
CA VAL A 157 -7.25 -11.97 15.76
C VAL A 157 -6.92 -13.16 14.87
N ASN A 158 -7.86 -14.06 14.65
CA ASN A 158 -7.75 -15.07 13.59
C ASN A 158 -8.94 -14.97 12.63
N LEU A 159 -8.89 -15.64 11.48
CA LEU A 159 -10.02 -15.59 10.54
C LEU A 159 -11.27 -16.26 11.10
N GLN A 160 -11.13 -17.25 11.99
CA GLN A 160 -12.27 -17.94 12.60
C GLN A 160 -13.11 -16.98 13.46
N ASP A 161 -12.50 -16.01 14.15
CA ASP A 161 -13.19 -14.95 14.89
C ASP A 161 -14.13 -14.13 13.98
N TYR A 162 -13.71 -13.90 12.74
CA TYR A 162 -14.52 -13.18 11.74
C TYR A 162 -15.56 -14.07 11.06
N VAL A 163 -15.23 -15.33 10.74
CA VAL A 163 -16.20 -16.29 10.16
C VAL A 163 -17.34 -16.58 11.13
N GLN A 164 -17.10 -16.63 12.44
CA GLN A 164 -18.16 -16.79 13.43
C GLN A 164 -19.07 -15.56 13.53
N LYS A 165 -18.52 -14.37 13.27
CA LYS A 165 -19.24 -13.09 13.37
C LYS A 165 -19.99 -12.72 12.09
N TYR A 166 -19.48 -13.10 10.92
CA TYR A 166 -20.02 -12.71 9.61
C TYR A 166 -20.41 -13.96 8.80
N MET A 167 -21.59 -13.95 8.16
CA MET A 167 -22.10 -15.12 7.40
C MET A 167 -21.25 -15.49 6.18
N CYS A 168 -20.48 -14.54 5.63
CA CYS A 168 -19.58 -14.74 4.51
C CYS A 168 -18.37 -13.83 4.70
N LEU A 169 -17.18 -14.36 4.42
CA LEU A 169 -15.91 -13.65 4.55
C LEU A 169 -15.18 -13.68 3.20
N VAL A 170 -14.83 -12.50 2.69
CA VAL A 170 -13.93 -12.35 1.54
C VAL A 170 -12.56 -11.93 2.08
N VAL A 171 -11.55 -12.76 1.84
CA VAL A 171 -10.17 -12.50 2.25
C VAL A 171 -9.37 -12.13 1.01
N ILE A 172 -8.78 -10.94 1.01
CA ILE A 172 -7.94 -10.45 -0.08
C ILE A 172 -6.54 -10.24 0.48
N CYS A 173 -5.60 -11.09 0.08
CA CYS A 173 -4.19 -10.93 0.43
C CYS A 173 -3.54 -9.98 -0.59
N GLN A 174 -3.01 -8.86 -0.12
CA GLN A 174 -2.36 -7.86 -0.97
C GLN A 174 -0.95 -7.57 -0.48
N PRO A 175 0.01 -7.35 -1.38
CA PRO A 175 1.32 -6.83 -1.01
C PRO A 175 1.16 -5.39 -0.52
N ALA A 176 0.99 -5.22 0.79
CA ALA A 176 0.69 -3.93 1.42
C ALA A 176 1.87 -2.94 1.39
N TYR A 177 3.03 -3.38 0.92
CA TYR A 177 4.18 -2.53 0.63
C TYR A 177 4.00 -1.68 -0.64
N TRP A 178 2.93 -1.88 -1.43
CA TRP A 178 2.58 -1.06 -2.60
C TRP A 178 1.21 -0.39 -2.38
N PRO A 179 1.16 0.75 -1.68
CA PRO A 179 -0.09 1.32 -1.20
C PRO A 179 -1.06 1.71 -2.33
N ASP A 180 -0.58 2.29 -3.43
CA ASP A 180 -1.42 2.53 -4.62
C ASP A 180 -2.05 1.24 -5.17
N THR A 181 -1.25 0.16 -5.26
CA THR A 181 -1.73 -1.12 -5.81
C THR A 181 -2.76 -1.75 -4.89
N ALA A 182 -2.53 -1.69 -3.57
CA ALA A 182 -3.46 -2.17 -2.56
C ALA A 182 -4.80 -1.43 -2.64
N VAL A 183 -4.81 -0.09 -2.73
CA VAL A 183 -6.03 0.72 -2.87
C VAL A 183 -6.80 0.38 -4.15
N ARG A 184 -6.10 0.28 -5.30
CA ARG A 184 -6.73 -0.05 -6.58
C ARG A 184 -7.43 -1.40 -6.57
N TRP A 185 -6.75 -2.41 -6.04
CA TRP A 185 -7.31 -3.75 -5.93
C TRP A 185 -8.47 -3.80 -4.94
N ARG A 186 -8.35 -3.11 -3.80
CA ARG A 186 -9.44 -3.01 -2.82
C ARG A 186 -10.71 -2.46 -3.47
N TYR A 187 -10.62 -1.38 -4.24
CA TYR A 187 -11.78 -0.80 -4.92
C TYR A 187 -12.39 -1.76 -5.96
N SER A 188 -11.54 -2.37 -6.81
CA SER A 188 -11.99 -3.31 -7.85
C SER A 188 -12.62 -4.58 -7.28
N GLU A 189 -12.00 -5.18 -6.27
CA GLU A 189 -12.47 -6.44 -5.69
C GLU A 189 -13.70 -6.25 -4.80
N VAL A 190 -13.75 -5.18 -4.01
CA VAL A 190 -14.95 -4.85 -3.21
C VAL A 190 -16.14 -4.54 -4.11
N SER A 191 -15.95 -3.81 -5.22
CA SER A 191 -17.05 -3.52 -6.16
C SER A 191 -17.56 -4.76 -6.89
N LYS A 192 -16.71 -5.77 -7.13
CA LYS A 192 -17.14 -7.08 -7.66
C LYS A 192 -17.87 -7.92 -6.62
N ALA A 193 -17.45 -7.84 -5.35
CA ALA A 193 -18.05 -8.57 -4.23
C ALA A 193 -19.33 -7.92 -3.69
N GLN A 194 -19.57 -6.63 -3.99
CA GLN A 194 -20.86 -5.97 -3.83
C GLN A 194 -21.87 -6.52 -4.85
N VAL A 195 -22.20 -7.80 -4.73
CA VAL A 195 -23.44 -8.33 -5.31
C VAL A 195 -24.57 -7.75 -4.47
N ASN A 196 -25.44 -6.96 -5.11
CA ASN A 196 -26.65 -6.38 -4.51
C ASN A 196 -27.36 -7.43 -3.65
N PHE A 197 -27.34 -7.26 -2.33
CA PHE A 197 -28.41 -7.80 -1.51
C PHE A 197 -29.64 -6.94 -1.84
N PRO A 198 -30.68 -7.47 -2.52
CA PRO A 198 -31.92 -6.73 -2.60
C PRO A 198 -32.40 -6.54 -1.17
N LEU A 199 -32.50 -5.28 -0.74
CA LEU A 199 -33.25 -4.92 0.45
C LEU A 199 -34.66 -5.46 0.26
N GLN A 200 -34.97 -6.59 0.90
CA GLN A 200 -36.35 -7.01 1.07
C GLN A 200 -36.98 -6.05 2.08
N ASN A 201 -37.85 -5.18 1.56
CA ASN A 201 -38.80 -4.39 2.34
C ASN A 201 -39.72 -5.31 3.16
#